data_AF-A0A4R2NHL5-F1
#
_entry.id   AF-A0A4R2NHL5-F1
#
_cell.length_a   1.000
_cell.length_b   1.000
_cell.length_c   1.000
_cell.angle_alpha   90.00
_cell.angle_beta   90.00
_cell.angle_gamma   90.00
#
_symmetry.space_group_name_H-M   'P 1'
#
loop_
_entity.id
_entity.type
_entity.pdbx_description
1 polymer ?
#
loop_
_entity_poly.entity_id
_entity_poly.type
_entity_poly.pdbx_seq_one_letter_code
_entity_poly.pdbx_strand_id
1 'polypeptide(L)'
;MSNQQLHEAIQQAQKACEQAALSPEQAEAQLKQAEQHLQGAFQATEEGANPGAIKQIQDAWNAIVQAQNAVRDQANNPVMLNESVDEAISACRQIRNYR
;
A
#
# COMPACT_ATOMS: atom_id res chain seq x y z
N MET A 1 0.06 -10.33 16.78
CA MET A 1 -0.45 -11.00 15.57
C MET A 1 0.58 -11.97 15.02
N SER A 2 0.15 -13.05 14.36
CA SER A 2 1.08 -13.97 13.70
C SER A 2 1.61 -13.32 12.41
N ASN A 3 2.87 -13.61 12.05
CA ASN A 3 3.53 -13.13 10.83
C ASN A 3 2.66 -13.36 9.55
N GLN A 4 1.78 -14.36 9.58
CA GLN A 4 0.79 -14.64 8.54
C GLN A 4 -0.25 -13.52 8.33
N GLN A 5 -0.81 -12.93 9.40
CA GLN A 5 -1.83 -11.87 9.26
C GLN A 5 -1.23 -10.60 8.64
N LEU A 6 0.02 -10.28 9.00
CA LEU A 6 0.77 -9.20 8.38
C LEU A 6 0.95 -9.47 6.88
N HIS A 7 1.39 -10.68 6.55
CA HIS A 7 1.62 -11.11 5.18
C HIS A 7 0.35 -11.06 4.33
N GLU A 8 -0.79 -11.45 4.92
CA GLU A 8 -2.10 -11.36 4.28
C GLU A 8 -2.53 -9.92 4.05
N ALA A 9 -2.37 -9.03 5.04
CA ALA A 9 -2.68 -7.61 4.91
C ALA A 9 -1.85 -6.94 3.80
N ILE A 10 -0.55 -7.23 3.74
CA ILE A 10 0.34 -6.71 2.69
C ILE A 10 -0.07 -7.25 1.31
N GLN A 11 -0.41 -8.54 1.21
CA GLN A 11 -0.88 -9.11 -0.06
C GLN A 11 -2.20 -8.49 -0.51
N GLN A 12 -3.13 -8.23 0.42
CA GLN A 12 -4.40 -7.57 0.11
C GLN A 12 -4.16 -6.12 -0.34
N ALA A 13 -3.28 -5.39 0.33
CA ALA A 13 -2.88 -4.04 -0.09
C ALA A 13 -2.25 -4.04 -1.50
N GLN A 14 -1.37 -5.00 -1.79
CA GLN A 14 -0.74 -5.13 -3.09
C GLN A 14 -1.77 -5.41 -4.19
N LYS A 15 -2.70 -6.35 -3.97
CA LYS A 15 -3.78 -6.66 -4.92
C LYS A 15 -4.68 -5.45 -5.18
N ALA A 16 -5.01 -4.70 -4.14
CA ALA A 16 -5.84 -3.51 -4.27
C ALA A 16 -5.11 -2.41 -5.06
N CYS A 17 -3.81 -2.20 -4.85
CA CYS A 17 -3.01 -1.29 -5.68
C CYS A 17 -2.94 -1.77 -7.15
N GLU A 18 -2.74 -3.06 -7.40
CA GLU A 18 -2.77 -3.63 -8.75
C GLU A 18 -4.14 -3.46 -9.43
N GLN A 19 -5.24 -3.57 -8.68
CA GLN A 19 -6.59 -3.27 -9.19
C GLN A 19 -6.80 -1.77 -9.44
N ALA A 20 -6.22 -0.89 -8.63
CA ALA A 20 -6.26 0.55 -8.83
C ALA A 20 -5.58 0.97 -10.15
N ALA A 21 -4.46 0.32 -10.50
CA ALA A 21 -3.79 0.54 -11.79
C ALA A 21 -4.65 0.13 -13.00
N LEU A 22 -5.45 -0.93 -12.85
CA LEU A 22 -6.31 -1.44 -13.92
C LEU A 22 -7.61 -0.64 -14.06
N SER A 23 -8.09 -0.03 -12.98
CA SER A 23 -9.39 0.64 -12.90
C SER A 23 -9.28 2.00 -12.21
N PRO A 24 -8.93 3.08 -12.94
CA PRO A 24 -8.78 4.43 -12.38
C PRO A 24 -10.06 4.93 -11.69
N GLU A 25 -11.24 4.57 -12.22
CA GLU A 25 -12.55 4.95 -11.65
C GLU A 25 -12.78 4.34 -10.26
N GLN A 26 -12.14 3.22 -9.95
CA GLN A 26 -12.20 2.55 -8.65
C GLN A 26 -10.89 2.74 -7.86
N ALA A 27 -9.89 3.41 -8.42
CA ALA A 27 -8.56 3.51 -7.83
C ALA A 27 -8.61 4.15 -6.45
N GLU A 28 -9.43 5.18 -6.23
CA GLU A 28 -9.57 5.79 -4.90
C GLU A 28 -10.09 4.77 -3.86
N ALA A 29 -11.13 4.01 -4.19
CA ALA A 29 -11.70 3.02 -3.28
C ALA A 29 -10.72 1.88 -3.00
N GLN A 30 -10.01 1.41 -4.04
CA GLN A 30 -9.02 0.34 -3.94
C GLN A 30 -7.80 0.78 -3.12
N LEU A 31 -7.24 1.96 -3.39
CA LEU A 31 -6.12 2.50 -2.61
C LEU A 31 -6.50 2.78 -1.16
N LYS A 32 -7.76 3.16 -0.90
CA LYS A 32 -8.28 3.30 0.46
C LYS A 32 -8.39 1.97 1.20
N GLN A 33 -8.79 0.90 0.50
CA GLN A 33 -8.74 -0.45 1.09
C GLN A 33 -7.29 -0.85 1.40
N ALA A 34 -6.38 -0.61 0.46
CA ALA A 34 -4.97 -0.92 0.62
C ALA A 34 -4.35 -0.20 1.83
N GLU A 35 -4.72 1.07 2.01
CA GLU A 35 -4.37 1.87 3.19
C GLU A 35 -4.86 1.23 4.49
N GLN A 36 -6.14 0.85 4.57
CA GLN A 36 -6.70 0.23 5.77
C GLN A 36 -5.99 -1.08 6.14
N HIS A 37 -5.64 -1.89 5.13
CA HIS A 37 -4.87 -3.11 5.34
C HIS A 37 -3.47 -2.82 5.89
N LEU A 38 -2.74 -1.85 5.31
CA LEU A 38 -1.41 -1.47 5.81
C LEU A 38 -1.47 -0.79 7.18
N GLN A 39 -2.50 -0.02 7.48
CA GLN A 39 -2.68 0.60 8.80
C GLN A 39 -2.89 -0.46 9.88
N GLY A 40 -3.75 -1.46 9.61
CA GLY A 40 -3.93 -2.60 10.51
C GLY A 40 -2.66 -3.42 10.66
N ALA A 41 -1.90 -3.60 9.57
CA ALA A 41 -0.59 -4.25 9.60
C ALA A 41 0.41 -3.46 10.46
N PHE A 42 0.47 -2.14 10.30
CA PHE A 42 1.36 -1.24 11.03
C PHE A 42 1.15 -1.34 12.54
N GLN A 43 -0.10 -1.18 12.99
CA GLN A 43 -0.48 -1.31 14.40
C GLN A 43 -0.12 -2.70 14.95
N ALA A 44 -0.33 -3.75 14.15
CA ALA A 44 0.03 -5.10 14.53
C ALA A 44 1.54 -5.34 14.67
N THR A 45 2.35 -4.64 13.87
CA THR A 45 3.82 -4.68 13.94
C THR A 45 4.39 -3.82 15.05
N GLU A 46 3.74 -2.72 15.46
CA GLU A 46 4.24 -1.87 16.56
C GLU A 46 4.38 -2.64 17.89
N GLU A 47 3.57 -3.66 18.13
CA GLU A 47 3.57 -4.43 19.38
C GLU A 47 4.68 -5.50 19.51
N GLY A 48 5.66 -5.54 18.60
CA GLY A 48 6.81 -6.45 18.76
C GLY A 48 7.56 -6.84 17.50
N ALA A 49 7.33 -6.17 16.37
CA ALA A 49 8.02 -6.47 15.12
C ALA A 49 9.33 -5.71 14.96
N ASN A 50 10.15 -6.21 14.04
CA ASN A 50 11.44 -5.66 13.70
C ASN A 50 11.28 -4.21 13.18
N PRO A 51 12.03 -3.22 13.68
CA PRO A 51 11.93 -1.82 13.23
C PRO A 51 12.12 -1.65 11.72
N GLY A 52 12.82 -2.56 11.05
CA GLY A 52 12.90 -2.60 9.58
C GLY A 52 11.55 -2.85 8.91
N ALA A 53 10.75 -3.78 9.44
CA ALA A 53 9.42 -4.09 8.92
C ALA A 53 8.43 -2.92 9.13
N ILE A 54 8.48 -2.30 10.31
CA ILE A 54 7.68 -1.10 10.62
C ILE A 54 7.97 0.00 9.59
N LYS A 55 9.25 0.26 9.32
CA LYS A 55 9.66 1.29 8.35
C LYS A 55 9.16 0.96 6.94
N GLN A 56 9.31 -0.28 6.47
CA GLN A 56 8.82 -0.67 5.15
C GLN A 56 7.30 -0.60 5.02
N ILE A 57 6.54 -0.98 6.05
CA ILE A 57 5.08 -0.82 6.06
C ILE A 57 4.71 0.66 5.98
N GLN A 58 5.42 1.51 6.71
CA GLN A 58 5.21 2.95 6.69
C GLN A 58 5.56 3.58 5.34
N ASP A 59 6.65 3.15 4.70
CA ASP A 59 7.02 3.56 3.34
C ASP A 59 5.93 3.16 2.33
N ALA A 60 5.41 1.95 2.42
CA ALA A 60 4.31 1.49 1.55
C ALA A 60 3.01 2.26 1.81
N TRP A 61 2.70 2.56 3.08
CA TRP A 61 1.52 3.37 3.41
C TRP A 61 1.65 4.79 2.84
N ASN A 62 2.82 5.42 2.97
CA ASN A 62 3.06 6.73 2.38
C ASN A 62 2.89 6.72 0.85
N ALA A 63 3.41 5.69 0.16
CA ALA A 63 3.26 5.54 -1.29
C ALA A 63 1.77 5.39 -1.69
N ILE A 64 0.97 4.64 -0.93
CA ILE A 64 -0.47 4.52 -1.16
C ILE A 64 -1.19 5.85 -0.97
N VAL A 65 -0.85 6.61 0.08
CA VAL A 65 -1.43 7.94 0.31
C VAL A 65 -1.07 8.91 -0.82
N GLN A 66 0.16 8.85 -1.33
CA GLN A 66 0.55 9.61 -2.52
C GLN A 66 -0.26 9.20 -3.74
N ALA A 67 -0.44 7.90 -3.98
CA ALA A 67 -1.29 7.40 -5.06
C ALA A 67 -2.75 7.87 -4.92
N GLN A 68 -3.31 7.89 -3.70
CA GLN A 68 -4.66 8.43 -3.47
C GLN A 68 -4.74 9.92 -3.84
N ASN A 69 -3.74 10.71 -3.47
CA ASN A 69 -3.67 12.12 -3.86
C ASN A 69 -3.53 12.27 -5.38
N ALA A 70 -2.74 11.42 -6.03
CA ALA A 70 -2.60 11.40 -7.49
C ALA A 70 -3.91 11.01 -8.19
N VAL A 71 -4.72 10.10 -7.63
CA VAL A 71 -6.08 9.80 -8.15
C VAL A 71 -6.95 11.05 -8.09
N ARG A 72 -6.93 11.78 -6.96
CA ARG A 72 -7.73 13.00 -6.80
C ARG A 72 -7.31 14.10 -7.78
N ASP A 73 -6.01 14.16 -8.09
CA ASP A 73 -5.44 15.06 -9.10
C ASP A 73 -5.37 14.45 -10.51
N GLN A 74 -5.97 13.28 -10.77
CA GLN A 74 -5.83 12.59 -12.06
C GLN A 74 -6.37 13.42 -13.23
N ALA A 75 -7.31 14.33 -12.96
CA ALA A 75 -7.87 15.24 -13.94
C ALA A 75 -6.79 16.19 -14.51
N ASN A 76 -5.74 16.49 -13.73
CA ASN A 76 -4.64 17.34 -14.12
C ASN A 76 -3.38 16.56 -14.53
N ASN A 77 -3.12 15.39 -13.94
CA ASN A 77 -1.92 14.57 -14.24
C ASN A 77 -2.18 13.05 -14.17
N PRO A 78 -2.72 12.42 -15.23
CA PRO A 78 -3.01 10.99 -15.24
C PRO A 78 -1.75 10.10 -15.29
N VAL A 79 -0.60 10.64 -15.70
CA VAL A 79 0.69 9.90 -15.69
C VAL A 79 1.18 9.69 -14.26
N MET A 80 1.00 10.70 -13.39
CA MET A 80 1.37 10.64 -11.97
C MET A 80 0.64 9.51 -11.24
N LEU A 81 -0.62 9.25 -11.61
CA LEU A 81 -1.40 8.17 -11.01
C LEU A 81 -0.72 6.82 -11.22
N ASN A 82 -0.35 6.49 -12.46
CA ASN A 82 0.27 5.19 -12.75
C ASN A 82 1.62 5.05 -12.05
N GLU A 83 2.45 6.10 -12.07
CA GLU A 83 3.75 6.09 -11.39
C GLU A 83 3.61 5.92 -9.87
N SER A 84 2.68 6.64 -9.23
CA SER A 84 2.43 6.51 -7.79
C SER A 84 1.86 5.14 -7.41
N VAL A 85 0.99 4.56 -8.24
CA VAL A 85 0.45 3.22 -8.01
C VAL A 85 1.54 2.15 -8.17
N ASP A 86 2.41 2.26 -9.18
CA ASP A 86 3.55 1.35 -9.34
C ASP A 86 4.52 1.43 -8.14
N GLU A 87 4.77 2.65 -7.64
CA GLU A 87 5.60 2.86 -6.44
C GLU A 87 4.97 2.20 -5.20
N ALA A 88 3.65 2.32 -5.02
CA ALA A 88 2.91 1.66 -3.95
C ALA A 88 2.97 0.13 -4.04
N ILE A 89 2.86 -0.44 -5.24
CA ILE A 89 2.99 -1.89 -5.48
C ILE A 89 4.41 -2.35 -5.14
N SER A 90 5.41 -1.60 -5.59
CA SER A 90 6.82 -1.86 -5.33
C SER A 90 7.12 -1.83 -3.83
N ALA A 91 6.64 -0.81 -3.11
CA ALA A 91 6.78 -0.71 -1.66
C ALA A 91 6.10 -1.86 -0.92
N CYS A 92 4.87 -2.22 -1.30
CA CYS A 92 4.17 -3.41 -0.75
C CYS A 92 4.98 -4.71 -0.96
N ARG A 93 5.61 -4.88 -2.12
CA ARG A 93 6.44 -6.05 -2.42
C ARG A 93 7.72 -6.11 -1.58
N GLN A 94 8.30 -4.96 -1.23
CA GLN A 94 9.52 -4.90 -0.43
C GLN A 94 9.34 -5.41 1.01
N ILE A 95 8.13 -5.27 1.58
CA ILE A 95 7.81 -5.76 2.94
C ILE A 95 7.98 -7.29 3.05
N ARG A 96 7.87 -8.01 1.94
CA ARG A 96 7.85 -9.49 1.87
C ARG A 96 9.20 -10.16 2.16
N ASN A 97 10.31 -9.40 2.19
CA ASN A 97 11.66 -9.96 2.29
C ASN A 97 12.21 -10.14 3.71
N TYR A 98 11.44 -9.86 4.76
CA TYR A 98 11.86 -10.14 6.13
C TYR A 98 11.51 -11.59 6.52
N ARG A 99 12.37 -12.53 6.15
CA ARG A 99 12.49 -13.84 6.79
C ARG A 99 13.59 -13.82 7.85
#